data_AF-A0A328EIF3-F1
#
_entry.id   AF-A0A328EIF3-F1
#
_cell.length_a   1.000
_cell.length_b   1.000
_cell.length_c   1.000
_cell.angle_alpha   90.00
_cell.angle_beta   90.00
_cell.angle_gamma   90.00
#
_symmetry.space_group_name_H-M   'P 1'
#
loop_
_entity.id
_entity.type
_entity.pdbx_description
1 polymer ?
#
loop_
_entity_poly.entity_id
_entity_poly.type
_entity_poly.pdbx_seq_one_letter_code
_entity_poly.pdbx_strand_id
1 'polypeptide(L)'
;MAPRSGVQIRVNPDTPRENKNLPQTPVTPEIQAERAQLAAQNEAQKEQTRATIGMEIANLRKQLELEQDANKKFELQRQIIRLETFSNIQEGKNISDKNLQNEIRKILEGKNTDTYRNIDLLTLKSKGIDIAPLTLVYKNKTDTVSTEKMSENEEFVVNFGGNMSLAQKTGAGDIFPATVRQVEINGIKAERGNNPRPGYYDANGRYVPIYDGYQVKILKMGNATNEDSAAIQQRLKYTEEESRQQALSFNEEVQMNQKGAEVWNNPEFQNRLQAMCSRLKINPEHLKVVMHKESGINPQAHNRNSGATGLIQFMPKTARGLGTTVDALYNMSASQQLEYVEKYYSPYAGKLNSPADLYLATFYPYAIGKSSDFVVGSEISLAEAREIARQNPGIAKFSNNPNGITVAAFNNYVYA
;
A
#
# COMPACT_ATOMS: atom_id res chain seq x y z
N MET A 1 22.34 -25.24 39.23
CA MET A 1 22.14 -26.35 38.28
C MET A 1 21.32 -25.82 37.12
N ALA A 2 21.92 -25.79 35.93
CA ALA A 2 21.24 -25.58 34.65
C ALA A 2 21.10 -26.94 33.96
N PRO A 3 20.11 -27.13 33.07
CA PRO A 3 20.25 -28.06 31.97
C PRO A 3 20.57 -27.27 30.69
N ARG A 4 21.80 -27.47 30.23
CA ARG A 4 22.23 -27.29 28.83
C ARG A 4 21.53 -28.36 27.99
N SER A 5 21.00 -28.00 26.82
CA SER A 5 21.00 -28.92 25.68
C SER A 5 21.41 -28.13 24.44
N GLY A 6 22.67 -28.30 24.07
CA GLY A 6 23.21 -27.85 22.80
C GLY A 6 22.84 -28.87 21.74
N VAL A 7 22.21 -28.41 20.67
CA VAL A 7 22.14 -29.15 19.42
C VAL A 7 23.31 -28.70 18.57
N GLN A 8 24.36 -29.52 18.55
CA GLN A 8 25.45 -29.41 17.58
C GLN A 8 24.90 -29.72 16.19
N ILE A 9 24.88 -28.73 15.31
CA ILE A 9 24.71 -28.97 13.88
C ILE A 9 26.01 -29.62 13.37
N ARG A 10 25.94 -30.93 13.08
CA ARG A 10 27.00 -31.63 12.34
C ARG A 10 27.05 -31.04 10.94
N VAL A 11 28.15 -30.37 10.61
CA VAL A 11 28.49 -29.99 9.24
C VAL A 11 28.78 -31.28 8.49
N ASN A 12 28.00 -31.57 7.45
CA ASN A 12 28.28 -32.68 6.54
C ASN A 12 29.53 -32.30 5.71
N PRO A 13 30.65 -33.05 5.76
CA PRO A 13 31.89 -32.67 5.08
C PRO A 13 31.89 -32.92 3.56
N ASP A 14 30.78 -33.40 2.98
CA ASP A 14 30.64 -33.64 1.54
C ASP A 14 29.91 -32.52 0.79
N THR A 15 30.29 -31.26 1.04
CA THR A 15 30.00 -30.18 0.09
C THR A 15 30.89 -30.38 -1.13
N PRO A 16 30.34 -30.55 -2.36
CA PRO A 16 31.17 -30.65 -3.55
C PRO A 16 31.96 -29.35 -3.71
N ARG A 17 33.29 -29.45 -3.61
CA ARG A 17 34.20 -28.36 -4.01
C ARG A 17 33.90 -28.04 -5.48
N GLU A 18 33.73 -26.76 -5.81
CA GLU A 18 33.62 -26.28 -7.19
C GLU A 18 34.76 -26.88 -8.02
N ASN A 19 34.41 -27.83 -8.88
CA ASN A 19 35.34 -28.44 -9.80
C ASN A 19 35.50 -27.48 -10.99
N LYS A 20 36.55 -26.67 -10.98
CA LYS A 20 36.88 -25.69 -12.04
C LYS A 20 37.26 -26.31 -13.40
N ASN A 21 37.01 -27.59 -13.62
CA ASN A 21 37.27 -28.30 -14.88
C ASN A 21 36.14 -29.29 -15.24
N LEU A 22 34.90 -28.81 -15.35
CA LEU A 22 33.88 -29.53 -16.13
C LEU A 22 34.18 -29.31 -17.62
N PRO A 23 34.33 -30.37 -18.44
CA PRO A 23 34.41 -30.20 -19.89
C PRO A 23 33.12 -29.53 -20.35
N GLN A 24 33.24 -28.39 -21.04
CA GLN A 24 32.10 -27.78 -21.71
C GLN A 24 31.54 -28.81 -22.68
N THR A 25 30.34 -29.30 -22.39
CA THR A 25 29.63 -30.22 -23.27
C THR A 25 29.49 -29.51 -24.62
N PRO A 26 29.89 -30.13 -25.75
CA PRO A 26 29.71 -29.51 -27.06
C PRO A 26 28.23 -29.18 -27.22
N VAL A 27 27.92 -27.90 -27.44
CA VAL A 27 26.54 -27.47 -27.66
C VAL A 27 26.09 -28.11 -28.97
N THR A 28 25.25 -29.13 -28.90
CA THR A 28 24.75 -29.82 -30.09
C THR A 28 23.91 -28.84 -30.93
N PRO A 29 23.81 -29.04 -32.26
CA PRO A 29 22.94 -28.23 -33.11
C PRO A 29 21.48 -28.17 -32.61
N GLU A 30 21.01 -29.24 -31.95
CA GLU A 30 19.68 -29.33 -31.32
C GLU A 30 19.54 -28.38 -30.13
N ILE A 31 20.53 -28.32 -29.22
CA ILE A 31 20.53 -27.38 -28.10
C ILE A 31 20.66 -25.93 -28.59
N GLN A 32 21.39 -25.69 -29.69
CA GLN A 32 21.44 -24.37 -30.34
C GLN A 32 20.08 -23.97 -30.93
N ALA A 33 19.40 -24.89 -31.60
CA ALA A 33 18.06 -24.65 -32.18
C ALA A 33 17.02 -24.40 -31.08
N GLU A 34 17.03 -25.16 -29.99
CA GLU A 34 16.12 -24.98 -28.85
C GLU A 34 16.34 -23.62 -28.16
N ARG A 35 17.61 -23.24 -27.94
CA ARG A 35 17.95 -21.91 -27.41
C ARG A 35 17.51 -20.78 -28.34
N ALA A 36 17.67 -20.94 -29.65
CA ALA A 36 17.22 -19.95 -30.63
C ALA A 36 15.68 -19.80 -30.63
N GLN A 37 14.96 -20.92 -30.52
CA GLN A 37 13.49 -20.91 -30.45
C GLN A 37 12.97 -20.26 -29.17
N LEU A 38 13.58 -20.57 -28.02
CA LEU A 38 13.25 -19.94 -26.74
C LEU A 38 13.57 -18.44 -26.75
N ALA A 39 14.70 -18.05 -27.34
CA ALA A 39 15.06 -16.63 -27.50
C ALA A 39 14.04 -15.89 -28.39
N ALA A 40 13.59 -16.50 -29.49
CA ALA A 40 12.57 -15.93 -30.37
C ALA A 40 11.20 -15.80 -29.68
N GLN A 41 10.78 -16.81 -28.91
CA GLN A 41 9.55 -16.73 -28.11
C GLN A 41 9.61 -15.62 -27.05
N ASN A 42 10.74 -15.50 -26.36
CA ASN A 42 10.95 -14.43 -25.39
C ASN A 42 10.92 -13.05 -26.05
N GLU A 43 11.50 -12.88 -27.25
CA GLU A 43 11.46 -11.62 -27.98
C GLU A 43 10.03 -11.27 -28.44
N ALA A 44 9.28 -12.25 -28.95
CA ALA A 44 7.87 -12.07 -29.31
C ALA A 44 7.01 -11.65 -28.11
N GLN A 45 7.22 -12.27 -26.94
CA GLN A 45 6.53 -11.90 -25.70
C GLN A 45 6.83 -10.45 -25.27
N LYS A 46 8.08 -9.98 -25.48
CA LYS A 46 8.47 -8.59 -25.19
C LYS A 46 7.78 -7.61 -26.12
N GLU A 47 7.78 -7.88 -27.43
CA GLU A 47 7.10 -7.03 -28.41
C GLU A 47 5.60 -6.96 -28.14
N GLN A 48 4.98 -8.10 -27.83
CA GLN A 48 3.56 -8.15 -27.44
C GLN A 48 3.29 -7.31 -26.18
N THR A 49 4.15 -7.39 -25.16
CA THR A 49 4.00 -6.60 -23.93
C THR A 49 4.11 -5.10 -24.21
N ARG A 50 5.10 -4.68 -25.01
CA ARG A 50 5.28 -3.26 -25.40
C ARG A 50 4.10 -2.73 -26.23
N ALA A 51 3.66 -3.50 -27.22
CA ALA A 51 2.51 -3.15 -28.04
C ALA A 51 1.24 -2.98 -27.19
N THR A 52 1.05 -3.85 -26.19
CA THR A 52 -0.09 -3.79 -25.25
C THR A 52 -0.08 -2.51 -24.43
N ILE A 53 1.06 -2.15 -23.83
CA ILE A 53 1.20 -0.90 -23.04
C ILE A 53 0.93 0.33 -23.93
N GLY A 54 1.47 0.37 -25.14
CA GLY A 54 1.24 1.48 -26.08
C GLY A 54 -0.23 1.65 -26.46
N MET A 55 -0.93 0.53 -26.73
CA MET A 55 -2.37 0.56 -27.00
C MET A 55 -3.19 1.00 -25.78
N GLU A 56 -2.82 0.55 -24.59
CA GLU A 56 -3.48 0.94 -23.34
C GLU A 56 -3.37 2.45 -23.07
N ILE A 57 -2.17 3.02 -23.21
CA ILE A 57 -1.94 4.47 -23.09
C ILE A 57 -2.82 5.23 -24.11
N ALA A 58 -2.86 4.78 -25.36
CA ALA A 58 -3.66 5.42 -26.40
C ALA A 58 -5.17 5.38 -26.08
N ASN A 59 -5.67 4.26 -25.53
CA ASN A 59 -7.06 4.13 -25.12
C ASN A 59 -7.40 5.01 -23.91
N LEU A 60 -6.52 5.05 -22.90
CA LEU A 60 -6.70 5.89 -21.71
C LEU A 60 -6.70 7.38 -22.07
N ARG A 61 -5.83 7.81 -23.00
CA ARG A 61 -5.83 9.20 -23.49
C ARG A 61 -7.14 9.58 -24.16
N LYS A 62 -7.72 8.70 -24.99
CA LYS A 62 -9.06 8.91 -25.57
C LYS A 62 -10.15 9.02 -24.50
N GLN A 63 -10.09 8.17 -23.46
CA GLN A 63 -11.03 8.26 -22.35
C GLN A 63 -10.87 9.59 -21.59
N LEU A 64 -9.62 10.01 -21.34
CA LEU A 64 -9.30 11.26 -20.63
C LEU A 64 -9.84 12.50 -21.37
N GLU A 65 -9.76 12.51 -22.70
CA GLU A 65 -10.29 13.60 -23.54
C GLU A 65 -11.81 13.75 -23.40
N LEU A 66 -12.53 12.64 -23.25
CA LEU A 66 -13.99 12.61 -23.17
C LEU A 66 -14.52 12.82 -21.75
N GLU A 67 -13.74 12.46 -20.73
CA GLU A 67 -14.16 12.47 -19.33
C GLU A 67 -14.41 13.90 -18.81
N GLN A 68 -15.48 14.09 -18.04
CA GLN A 68 -15.88 15.39 -17.50
C GLN A 68 -15.70 15.46 -15.98
N ASP A 69 -15.74 14.31 -15.29
CA ASP A 69 -15.52 14.24 -13.85
C ASP A 69 -14.03 14.47 -13.51
N ALA A 70 -13.75 15.45 -12.66
CA ALA A 70 -12.39 15.83 -12.30
C ALA A 70 -11.62 14.71 -11.59
N ASN A 71 -12.29 13.89 -10.77
CA ASN A 71 -11.64 12.79 -10.05
C ASN A 71 -11.31 11.64 -11.02
N LYS A 72 -12.22 11.32 -11.94
CA LYS A 72 -11.95 10.33 -13.00
C LYS A 72 -10.86 10.79 -13.95
N LYS A 73 -10.82 12.09 -14.30
CA LYS A 73 -9.71 12.67 -15.08
C LYS A 73 -8.38 12.48 -14.35
N PHE A 74 -8.35 12.77 -13.06
CA PHE A 74 -7.15 12.56 -12.24
C PHE A 74 -6.73 11.09 -12.21
N GLU A 75 -7.69 10.15 -12.06
CA GLU A 75 -7.43 8.71 -12.08
C GLU A 75 -6.88 8.22 -13.44
N LEU A 76 -7.47 8.68 -14.54
CA LEU A 76 -6.97 8.38 -15.88
C LEU A 76 -5.56 8.95 -16.10
N GLN A 77 -5.31 10.17 -15.64
CA GLN A 77 -3.99 10.81 -15.73
C GLN A 77 -2.92 10.02 -14.97
N ARG A 78 -3.18 9.58 -13.73
CA ARG A 78 -2.20 8.80 -12.97
C ARG A 78 -1.92 7.43 -13.60
N GLN A 79 -2.92 6.80 -14.22
CA GLN A 79 -2.73 5.55 -14.96
C GLN A 79 -1.85 5.76 -16.19
N ILE A 80 -2.11 6.83 -16.96
CA ILE A 80 -1.30 7.21 -18.13
C ILE A 80 0.16 7.47 -17.69
N ILE A 81 0.37 8.32 -16.67
CA ILE A 81 1.71 8.66 -16.17
C ILE A 81 2.46 7.40 -15.70
N ARG A 82 1.78 6.46 -15.04
CA ARG A 82 2.36 5.18 -14.59
C ARG A 82 2.88 4.37 -15.78
N LEU A 83 2.03 4.16 -16.78
CA LEU A 83 2.35 3.37 -17.97
C LEU A 83 3.46 4.03 -18.80
N GLU A 84 3.40 5.34 -18.98
CA GLU A 84 4.41 6.11 -19.72
C GLU A 84 5.76 6.07 -19.01
N THR A 85 5.79 6.28 -17.69
CA THR A 85 7.02 6.21 -16.91
C THR A 85 7.63 4.82 -16.98
N PHE A 86 6.81 3.78 -16.79
CA PHE A 86 7.26 2.39 -16.89
C PHE A 86 7.85 2.08 -18.28
N SER A 87 7.13 2.41 -19.36
CA SER A 87 7.61 2.23 -20.74
C SER A 87 8.91 3.00 -20.99
N ASN A 88 9.00 4.25 -20.51
CA ASN A 88 10.20 5.06 -20.70
C ASN A 88 11.43 4.45 -20.01
N ILE A 89 11.29 3.98 -18.78
CA ILE A 89 12.38 3.32 -18.05
C ILE A 89 12.72 1.98 -18.71
N GLN A 90 11.71 1.18 -19.07
CA GLN A 90 11.91 -0.13 -19.72
C GLN A 90 12.66 0.00 -21.06
N GLU A 91 12.39 1.04 -21.83
CA GLU A 91 13.08 1.33 -23.09
C GLU A 91 14.47 1.95 -22.87
N GLY A 92 14.76 2.39 -21.65
CA GLY A 92 15.95 3.12 -21.29
C GLY A 92 16.00 4.49 -21.96
N LYS A 93 14.84 5.13 -22.15
CA LYS A 93 14.75 6.50 -22.66
C LYS A 93 15.44 7.45 -21.68
N ASN A 94 16.13 8.46 -22.22
CA ASN A 94 16.91 9.45 -21.46
C ASN A 94 18.10 8.89 -20.66
N ILE A 95 18.53 7.64 -20.90
CA ILE A 95 19.76 7.07 -20.36
C ILE A 95 20.81 7.05 -21.47
N SER A 96 21.85 7.86 -21.31
CA SER A 96 22.94 7.98 -22.29
C SER A 96 23.93 6.80 -22.24
N ASP A 97 24.14 6.21 -21.06
CA ASP A 97 25.01 5.05 -20.88
C ASP A 97 24.35 3.78 -21.41
N LYS A 98 24.87 3.24 -22.52
CA LYS A 98 24.37 2.03 -23.18
C LYS A 98 24.45 0.77 -22.30
N ASN A 99 25.46 0.67 -21.43
CA ASN A 99 25.60 -0.49 -20.54
C ASN A 99 24.49 -0.45 -19.49
N LEU A 100 24.31 0.70 -18.83
CA LEU A 100 23.23 0.92 -17.88
C LEU A 100 21.85 0.72 -18.54
N GLN A 101 21.68 1.19 -19.78
CA GLN A 101 20.45 0.98 -20.55
C GLN A 101 20.13 -0.51 -20.73
N ASN A 102 21.14 -1.33 -21.04
CA ASN A 102 20.99 -2.78 -21.19
C ASN A 102 20.72 -3.48 -19.86
N GLU A 103 21.31 -3.03 -18.76
CA GLU A 103 21.01 -3.55 -17.43
C GLU A 103 19.55 -3.29 -17.04
N ILE A 104 19.06 -2.06 -17.26
CA ILE A 104 17.67 -1.67 -16.95
C ILE A 104 16.67 -2.47 -17.79
N ARG A 105 16.95 -2.64 -19.08
CA ARG A 105 16.12 -3.48 -19.96
C ARG A 105 15.98 -4.90 -19.42
N LYS A 106 17.05 -5.50 -18.90
CA LYS A 106 17.03 -6.84 -18.29
C LYS A 106 16.22 -6.87 -17.00
N ILE A 107 16.31 -5.84 -16.17
CA ILE A 107 15.55 -5.77 -14.90
C ILE A 107 14.04 -5.79 -15.18
N LEU A 108 13.58 -5.07 -16.20
CA LEU A 108 12.17 -4.94 -16.56
C LEU A 108 11.74 -5.86 -17.72
N GLU A 109 12.57 -6.84 -18.09
CA GLU A 109 12.33 -7.73 -19.21
C GLU A 109 11.11 -8.62 -18.96
N GLY A 110 10.17 -8.64 -19.92
CA GLY A 110 8.92 -9.43 -19.82
C GLY A 110 7.94 -8.94 -18.75
N LYS A 111 8.19 -7.79 -18.12
CA LYS A 111 7.35 -7.22 -17.07
C LYS A 111 6.49 -6.08 -17.60
N ASN A 112 5.38 -5.84 -16.91
CA ASN A 112 4.48 -4.71 -17.07
C ASN A 112 4.24 -4.05 -15.70
N THR A 113 3.38 -3.02 -15.66
CA THR A 113 3.08 -2.24 -14.45
C THR A 113 2.52 -3.05 -13.28
N ASP A 114 1.95 -4.23 -13.55
CA ASP A 114 1.30 -5.06 -12.54
C ASP A 114 2.22 -6.18 -12.03
N THR A 115 3.29 -6.48 -12.76
CA THR A 115 4.15 -7.66 -12.53
C THR A 115 5.57 -7.33 -12.07
N TYR A 116 6.05 -6.08 -12.24
CA TYR A 116 7.32 -5.68 -11.64
C TYR A 116 7.22 -5.64 -10.11
N ARG A 117 8.29 -6.03 -9.44
CA ARG A 117 8.29 -6.24 -7.99
C ARG A 117 9.04 -5.14 -7.26
N ASN A 118 8.89 -5.12 -5.94
CA ASN A 118 9.67 -4.22 -5.07
C ASN A 118 11.18 -4.42 -5.27
N ILE A 119 11.65 -5.67 -5.43
CA ILE A 119 13.08 -5.91 -5.70
C ILE A 119 13.55 -5.29 -7.01
N ASP A 120 12.67 -5.19 -8.01
CA ASP A 120 13.01 -4.56 -9.29
C ASP A 120 13.18 -3.05 -9.09
N LEU A 121 12.31 -2.40 -8.30
CA LEU A 121 12.49 -1.00 -7.92
C LEU A 121 13.79 -0.78 -7.14
N LEU A 122 14.08 -1.61 -6.15
CA LEU A 122 15.32 -1.48 -5.38
C LEU A 122 16.55 -1.72 -6.27
N THR A 123 16.47 -2.65 -7.22
CA THR A 123 17.55 -2.89 -8.17
C THR A 123 17.74 -1.67 -9.08
N LEU A 124 16.68 -1.10 -9.64
CA LEU A 124 16.73 0.16 -10.41
C LEU A 124 17.35 1.30 -9.59
N LYS A 125 16.91 1.47 -8.34
CA LYS A 125 17.43 2.50 -7.43
C LYS A 125 18.92 2.30 -7.14
N SER A 126 19.38 1.05 -6.97
CA SER A 126 20.81 0.77 -6.77
C SER A 126 21.69 1.11 -7.98
N LYS A 127 21.07 1.23 -9.16
CA LYS A 127 21.70 1.69 -10.41
C LYS A 127 21.56 3.19 -10.64
N GLY A 128 21.08 3.94 -9.65
CA GLY A 128 20.92 5.40 -9.72
C GLY A 128 19.67 5.85 -10.49
N ILE A 129 18.73 4.95 -10.76
CA ILE A 129 17.46 5.31 -11.41
C ILE A 129 16.50 5.85 -10.36
N ASP A 130 15.95 7.03 -10.63
CA ASP A 130 14.90 7.61 -9.81
C ASP A 130 13.60 6.80 -9.95
N ILE A 131 13.17 6.18 -8.85
CA ILE A 131 11.95 5.36 -8.79
C ILE A 131 10.72 6.13 -8.30
N ALA A 132 10.87 7.38 -7.86
CA ALA A 132 9.72 8.18 -7.45
C ALA A 132 8.67 8.35 -8.56
N PRO A 133 9.01 8.61 -9.84
CA PRO A 133 7.99 8.70 -10.88
C PRO A 133 7.27 7.37 -11.19
N LEU A 134 7.84 6.21 -10.81
CA LEU A 134 7.15 4.91 -10.90
C LEU A 134 6.14 4.68 -9.76
N THR A 135 6.19 5.49 -8.70
CA THR A 135 5.51 5.20 -7.44
C THR A 135 4.72 6.37 -6.89
N LEU A 136 4.87 7.57 -7.45
CA LEU A 136 4.20 8.80 -7.04
C LEU A 136 3.74 9.59 -8.27
N VAL A 137 2.62 10.29 -8.10
CA VAL A 137 2.20 11.40 -8.96
C VAL A 137 1.95 12.62 -8.09
N TYR A 138 2.10 13.82 -8.65
CA TYR A 138 1.66 15.01 -7.93
C TYR A 138 0.14 15.06 -7.81
N LYS A 139 -0.35 15.53 -6.65
CA LYS A 139 -1.79 15.70 -6.41
C LYS A 139 -2.36 16.91 -7.16
N ASN A 140 -1.57 17.98 -7.27
CA ASN A 140 -2.05 19.31 -7.71
C ASN A 140 -1.42 19.78 -9.03
N LYS A 141 -0.63 18.94 -9.71
CA LYS A 141 0.02 19.26 -10.99
C LYS A 141 0.31 18.00 -11.80
N THR A 142 0.62 18.16 -13.08
CA THR A 142 0.84 17.04 -14.03
C THR A 142 2.31 16.74 -14.31
N ASP A 143 3.23 17.39 -13.60
CA ASP A 143 4.67 17.17 -13.77
C ASP A 143 5.06 15.72 -13.42
N THR A 144 6.11 15.22 -14.07
CA THR A 144 6.75 13.98 -13.64
C THR A 144 7.48 14.21 -12.32
N VAL A 145 7.24 13.34 -11.34
CA VAL A 145 7.90 13.40 -10.04
C VAL A 145 9.40 13.14 -10.20
N SER A 146 10.22 13.90 -9.48
CA SER A 146 11.66 13.63 -9.37
C SER A 146 12.12 13.95 -7.95
N THR A 147 12.87 13.03 -7.36
CA THR A 147 13.44 13.15 -6.01
C THR A 147 14.36 14.37 -5.86
N GLU A 148 15.05 14.77 -6.92
CA GLU A 148 15.93 15.95 -6.93
C GLU A 148 15.15 17.28 -6.89
N LYS A 149 13.90 17.29 -7.33
CA LYS A 149 13.05 18.49 -7.42
C LYS A 149 12.05 18.61 -6.26
N MET A 150 12.06 17.65 -5.34
CA MET A 150 11.12 17.60 -4.22
C MET A 150 11.34 18.77 -3.26
N SER A 151 10.25 19.40 -2.82
CA SER A 151 10.28 20.52 -1.88
C SER A 151 9.16 20.48 -0.84
N GLU A 152 9.29 21.29 0.21
CA GLU A 152 8.30 21.38 1.27
C GLU A 152 6.93 21.83 0.72
N ASN A 153 5.87 21.31 1.31
CA ASN A 153 4.47 21.52 0.93
C ASN A 153 4.03 20.89 -0.38
N GLU A 154 4.90 20.18 -1.11
CA GLU A 154 4.46 19.35 -2.23
C GLU A 154 3.61 18.18 -1.73
N GLU A 155 2.52 17.90 -2.47
CA GLU A 155 1.58 16.82 -2.19
C GLU A 155 1.58 15.82 -3.34
N PHE A 156 1.64 14.55 -2.97
CA PHE A 156 1.73 13.40 -3.86
C PHE A 156 0.59 12.43 -3.58
N VAL A 157 0.29 11.61 -4.59
CA VAL A 157 -0.54 10.42 -4.47
C VAL A 157 0.33 9.22 -4.82
N VAL A 158 0.31 8.20 -3.96
CA VAL A 158 1.00 6.92 -4.20
C VAL A 158 0.34 6.23 -5.40
N ASN A 159 1.16 5.79 -6.35
CA ASN A 159 0.72 5.34 -7.66
C ASN A 159 1.28 3.95 -7.99
N PHE A 160 1.02 2.97 -7.13
CA PHE A 160 1.35 1.57 -7.39
C PHE A 160 0.40 0.95 -8.43
N GLY A 161 -0.77 1.56 -8.67
CA GLY A 161 -1.79 1.09 -9.61
C GLY A 161 -2.18 -0.36 -9.34
N GLY A 162 -2.41 -0.65 -8.07
CA GLY A 162 -2.74 -1.97 -7.56
C GLY A 162 -1.63 -3.03 -7.58
N ASN A 163 -0.38 -2.68 -7.88
CA ASN A 163 0.71 -3.64 -7.81
C ASN A 163 0.96 -4.11 -6.36
N MET A 164 0.63 -5.37 -6.09
CA MET A 164 0.67 -5.93 -4.73
C MET A 164 2.06 -6.18 -4.20
N SER A 165 3.02 -6.46 -5.07
CA SER A 165 4.40 -6.53 -4.59
C SER A 165 4.87 -5.18 -4.07
N LEU A 166 4.42 -4.07 -4.66
CA LEU A 166 4.80 -2.74 -4.19
C LEU A 166 4.04 -2.36 -2.93
N ALA A 167 2.72 -2.50 -2.96
CA ALA A 167 1.86 -2.15 -1.84
C ALA A 167 2.25 -2.85 -0.53
N GLN A 168 2.77 -4.08 -0.61
CA GLN A 168 3.13 -4.84 0.58
C GLN A 168 4.57 -4.62 1.06
N LYS A 169 5.49 -4.21 0.17
CA LYS A 169 6.95 -4.24 0.46
C LYS A 169 7.64 -2.89 0.29
N THR A 170 7.03 -1.95 -0.42
CA THR A 170 7.57 -0.62 -0.68
C THR A 170 7.10 0.35 0.40
N GLY A 171 8.06 1.01 1.04
CA GLY A 171 7.80 2.07 2.01
C GLY A 171 8.02 3.45 1.45
N ALA A 172 7.47 4.48 2.10
CA ALA A 172 7.80 5.87 1.76
C ALA A 172 9.31 6.14 1.88
N GLY A 173 10.01 5.49 2.82
CA GLY A 173 11.48 5.58 2.92
C GLY A 173 12.24 4.95 1.76
N ASP A 174 11.64 3.98 1.04
CA ASP A 174 12.20 3.42 -0.19
C ASP A 174 12.07 4.41 -1.36
N ILE A 175 11.06 5.28 -1.33
CA ILE A 175 10.74 6.21 -2.43
C ILE A 175 11.41 7.57 -2.22
N PHE A 176 11.13 8.24 -1.10
CA PHE A 176 11.58 9.60 -0.84
C PHE A 176 13.09 9.66 -0.55
N PRO A 177 13.80 10.70 -1.02
CA PRO A 177 15.21 10.88 -0.72
C PRO A 177 15.41 11.14 0.78
N ALA A 178 16.58 10.79 1.31
CA ALA A 178 16.91 10.93 2.74
C ALA A 178 16.77 12.37 3.28
N THR A 179 16.78 13.36 2.38
CA THR A 179 16.55 14.77 2.68
C THR A 179 15.11 15.10 3.05
N VAL A 180 14.13 14.27 2.68
CA VAL A 180 12.73 14.43 3.15
C VAL A 180 12.65 13.89 4.57
N ARG A 181 12.61 14.79 5.56
CA ARG A 181 12.73 14.45 6.98
C ARG A 181 11.39 14.24 7.67
N GLN A 182 10.36 14.96 7.27
CA GLN A 182 9.01 14.79 7.81
C GLN A 182 7.98 14.81 6.68
N VAL A 183 6.99 13.94 6.81
CA VAL A 183 5.86 13.83 5.87
C VAL A 183 4.55 13.75 6.64
N GLU A 184 3.46 14.03 5.95
CA GLU A 184 2.12 13.68 6.38
C GLU A 184 1.58 12.61 5.42
N ILE A 185 1.36 11.39 5.90
CA ILE A 185 0.82 10.28 5.11
C ILE A 185 -0.63 10.08 5.54
N ASN A 186 -1.58 10.39 4.65
CA ASN A 186 -3.02 10.36 4.95
C ASN A 186 -3.38 11.04 6.30
N GLY A 187 -2.80 12.21 6.58
CA GLY A 187 -3.07 12.95 7.82
C GLY A 187 -2.24 12.52 9.04
N ILE A 188 -1.46 11.44 8.97
CA ILE A 188 -0.50 11.10 10.02
C ILE A 188 0.82 11.82 9.76
N LYS A 189 1.23 12.66 10.71
CA LYS A 189 2.59 13.22 10.71
C LYS A 189 3.58 12.14 11.10
N ALA A 190 4.61 11.98 10.28
CA ALA A 190 5.62 10.95 10.44
C ALA A 190 7.02 11.49 10.15
N GLU A 191 7.99 11.04 10.94
CA GLU A 191 9.39 11.42 10.82
C GLU A 191 10.22 10.30 10.22
N ARG A 192 11.23 10.67 9.43
CA ARG A 192 12.14 9.69 8.82
C ARG A 192 12.93 8.95 9.91
N GLY A 193 12.88 7.63 9.86
CA GLY A 193 13.63 6.73 10.72
C GLY A 193 14.13 5.50 9.96
N ASN A 194 15.00 4.73 10.61
CA ASN A 194 15.67 3.58 9.99
C ASN A 194 15.46 2.26 10.76
N ASN A 195 14.71 2.26 11.87
CA ASN A 195 14.50 1.09 12.72
C ASN A 195 13.01 0.75 12.82
N PRO A 196 12.57 -0.46 12.39
CA PRO A 196 13.39 -1.58 11.92
C PRO A 196 13.87 -1.45 10.46
N ARG A 197 13.42 -0.43 9.72
CA ARG A 197 13.79 -0.22 8.31
C ARG A 197 13.77 1.25 7.90
N PRO A 198 14.42 1.65 6.79
CA PRO A 198 14.22 2.96 6.20
C PRO A 198 12.74 3.25 5.96
N GLY A 199 12.22 4.32 6.55
CA GLY A 199 10.79 4.58 6.59
C GLY A 199 10.43 5.90 7.25
N TYR A 200 9.14 6.02 7.54
CA TYR A 200 8.59 7.12 8.32
C TYR A 200 7.79 6.55 9.48
N TYR A 201 7.88 7.22 10.63
CA TYR A 201 7.37 6.73 11.90
C TYR A 201 6.57 7.83 12.60
N ASP A 202 5.44 7.46 13.20
CA ASP A 202 4.60 8.38 13.96
C ASP A 202 5.29 8.84 15.26
N ALA A 203 4.63 9.72 16.01
CA ALA A 203 5.14 10.24 17.29
C ALA A 203 5.35 9.15 18.37
N ASN A 204 4.81 7.95 18.18
CA ASN A 204 4.97 6.80 19.08
C ASN A 204 6.05 5.83 18.58
N GLY A 205 6.77 6.16 17.50
CA GLY A 205 7.77 5.30 16.89
C GLY A 205 7.20 4.14 16.09
N ARG A 206 5.93 4.20 15.68
CA ARG A 206 5.29 3.17 14.83
C ARG A 206 5.48 3.53 13.37
N TYR A 207 5.89 2.57 12.55
CA TYR A 207 6.08 2.82 11.13
C TYR A 207 4.73 3.11 10.45
N VAL A 208 4.74 4.07 9.52
CA VAL A 208 3.56 4.51 8.79
C VAL A 208 3.62 3.94 7.37
N PRO A 209 2.78 2.95 7.03
CA PRO A 209 2.77 2.35 5.71
C PRO A 209 2.21 3.29 4.65
N ILE A 210 2.53 2.98 3.39
CA ILE A 210 1.91 3.62 2.23
C ILE A 210 1.25 2.56 1.36
N TYR A 211 0.05 2.88 0.88
CA TYR A 211 -0.68 2.04 -0.07
C TYR A 211 -1.09 2.85 -1.28
N ASP A 212 -1.47 2.16 -2.34
CA ASP A 212 -1.91 2.81 -3.57
C ASP A 212 -3.06 3.80 -3.31
N GLY A 213 -2.94 5.03 -3.83
CA GLY A 213 -3.90 6.10 -3.60
C GLY A 213 -3.66 6.94 -2.33
N TYR A 214 -2.74 6.53 -1.44
CA TYR A 214 -2.43 7.32 -0.25
C TYR A 214 -1.87 8.69 -0.62
N GLN A 215 -2.31 9.73 0.08
CA GLN A 215 -1.79 11.08 -0.05
C GLN A 215 -0.57 11.24 0.84
N VAL A 216 0.49 11.82 0.29
CA VAL A 216 1.70 12.13 1.05
C VAL A 216 2.07 13.58 0.83
N LYS A 217 2.17 14.35 1.91
CA LYS A 217 2.65 15.73 1.90
C LYS A 217 4.05 15.81 2.48
N ILE A 218 4.97 16.50 1.83
CA ILE A 218 6.27 16.82 2.42
C ILE A 218 6.07 17.96 3.41
N LEU A 219 6.38 17.71 4.69
CA LEU A 219 6.29 18.72 5.74
C LEU A 219 7.62 19.42 5.99
N LYS A 220 8.73 18.68 5.87
CA LYS A 220 10.06 19.22 6.19
C LYS A 220 11.17 18.56 5.39
N MET A 221 12.03 19.38 4.82
CA MET A 221 13.30 19.00 4.21
C MET A 221 14.45 19.17 5.21
N GLY A 222 15.56 18.49 4.97
CA GLY A 222 16.78 18.59 5.78
C GLY A 222 17.94 17.80 5.19
N ASN A 223 19.01 17.67 5.95
CA ASN A 223 20.18 16.92 5.53
C ASN A 223 20.00 15.42 5.78
N ALA A 224 20.46 14.60 4.83
CA ALA A 224 20.59 13.17 5.02
C ALA A 224 21.69 12.88 6.06
N THR A 225 21.47 11.92 6.95
CA THR A 225 22.49 11.47 7.88
C THR A 225 23.33 10.33 7.30
N ASN A 226 24.48 10.04 7.92
CA ASN A 226 25.27 8.85 7.59
C ASN A 226 24.48 7.57 7.87
N GLU A 227 23.65 7.56 8.91
CA GLU A 227 22.76 6.44 9.25
C GLU A 227 21.70 6.23 8.17
N ASP A 228 21.09 7.29 7.65
CA ASP A 228 20.14 7.20 6.53
C ASP A 228 20.82 6.57 5.31
N SER A 229 22.03 7.03 4.98
CA SER A 229 22.79 6.53 3.84
C SER A 229 23.15 5.04 4.01
N ALA A 230 23.61 4.64 5.20
CA ALA A 230 23.94 3.26 5.51
C ALA A 230 22.70 2.34 5.44
N ALA A 231 21.58 2.79 6.00
CA ALA A 231 20.33 2.03 6.00
C ALA A 231 19.74 1.86 4.59
N ILE A 232 19.81 2.90 3.75
CA ILE A 232 19.43 2.81 2.33
C ILE A 232 20.34 1.83 1.59
N GLN A 233 21.66 1.92 1.76
CA GLN A 233 22.60 0.99 1.11
C GLN A 233 22.41 -0.45 1.56
N GLN A 234 22.08 -0.67 2.82
CA GLN A 234 21.72 -1.99 3.32
C GLN A 234 20.41 -2.49 2.68
N ARG A 235 19.38 -1.63 2.62
CA ARG A 235 18.08 -1.94 2.02
C ARG A 235 18.17 -2.35 0.55
N LEU A 236 19.06 -1.71 -0.22
CA LEU A 236 19.29 -2.02 -1.64
C LEU A 236 19.92 -3.40 -1.89
N LYS A 237 20.44 -4.06 -0.85
CA LYS A 237 21.09 -5.39 -0.95
C LYS A 237 20.19 -6.53 -0.54
N TYR A 238 18.97 -6.26 -0.08
CA TYR A 238 18.07 -7.30 0.43
C TYR A 238 17.60 -8.24 -0.67
N THR A 239 17.50 -9.52 -0.34
CA THR A 239 16.78 -10.51 -1.13
C THR A 239 15.27 -10.25 -1.11
N GLU A 240 14.54 -10.90 -2.01
CA GLU A 240 13.08 -10.89 -2.03
C GLU A 240 12.49 -11.41 -0.71
N GLU A 241 13.11 -12.46 -0.15
CA GLU A 241 12.66 -13.08 1.09
C GLU A 241 12.93 -12.17 2.30
N GLU A 242 14.10 -11.55 2.40
CA GLU A 242 14.40 -10.57 3.46
C GLU A 242 13.46 -9.35 3.37
N SER A 243 13.21 -8.88 2.15
CA SER A 243 12.24 -7.80 1.91
C SER A 243 10.83 -8.20 2.33
N ARG A 244 10.44 -9.47 2.09
CA ARG A 244 9.16 -10.04 2.54
C ARG A 244 9.09 -10.16 4.06
N GLN A 245 10.12 -10.70 4.70
CA GLN A 245 10.14 -10.88 6.16
C GLN A 245 10.06 -9.55 6.90
N GLN A 246 10.81 -8.54 6.45
CA GLN A 246 10.76 -7.20 7.04
C GLN A 246 9.41 -6.51 6.83
N ALA A 247 8.74 -6.77 5.70
CA ALA A 247 7.38 -6.31 5.47
C ALA A 247 6.36 -7.05 6.36
N LEU A 248 6.46 -8.38 6.46
CA LEU A 248 5.56 -9.21 7.26
C LEU A 248 5.63 -8.89 8.75
N SER A 249 6.83 -8.72 9.32
CA SER A 249 7.02 -8.34 10.72
C SER A 249 6.41 -6.98 11.07
N PHE A 250 6.22 -6.13 10.06
CA PHE A 250 5.59 -4.83 10.23
C PHE A 250 4.07 -4.88 10.01
N ASN A 251 3.62 -5.72 9.08
CA ASN A 251 2.21 -5.81 8.70
C ASN A 251 1.35 -6.61 9.71
N GLU A 252 1.90 -7.18 10.79
CA GLU A 252 1.14 -7.95 11.80
C GLU A 252 0.03 -7.15 12.51
N GLU A 253 0.09 -5.80 12.56
CA GLU A 253 -1.00 -4.98 13.11
C GLU A 253 -2.05 -4.52 12.07
N VAL A 254 -1.79 -4.63 10.76
CA VAL A 254 -2.73 -4.25 9.69
C VAL A 254 -2.51 -5.08 8.41
N GLN A 255 -3.18 -6.22 8.26
CA GLN A 255 -3.06 -7.05 7.05
C GLN A 255 -4.22 -6.86 6.08
N MET A 256 -3.92 -6.33 4.89
CA MET A 256 -4.69 -6.64 3.68
C MET A 256 -4.20 -7.99 3.16
N ASN A 257 -4.96 -9.05 3.43
CA ASN A 257 -4.64 -10.38 2.89
C ASN A 257 -4.84 -10.41 1.36
N GLN A 258 -4.48 -11.52 0.69
CA GLN A 258 -4.61 -11.65 -0.77
C GLN A 258 -6.02 -11.29 -1.28
N LYS A 259 -7.09 -11.69 -0.57
CA LYS A 259 -8.47 -11.35 -0.96
C LYS A 259 -8.76 -9.86 -0.82
N GLY A 260 -8.28 -9.25 0.27
CA GLY A 260 -8.37 -7.81 0.46
C GLY A 260 -7.67 -7.03 -0.65
N ALA A 261 -6.50 -7.52 -1.06
CA ALA A 261 -5.72 -6.99 -2.18
C ALA A 261 -6.46 -7.11 -3.52
N GLU A 262 -7.02 -8.28 -3.81
CA GLU A 262 -7.85 -8.51 -4.99
C GLU A 262 -9.03 -7.53 -5.04
N VAL A 263 -9.69 -7.29 -3.91
CA VAL A 263 -10.80 -6.33 -3.82
C VAL A 263 -10.32 -4.89 -3.94
N TRP A 264 -9.21 -4.51 -3.29
CA TRP A 264 -8.62 -3.18 -3.40
C TRP A 264 -8.32 -2.80 -4.85
N ASN A 265 -7.82 -3.76 -5.63
CA ASN A 265 -7.42 -3.50 -7.02
C ASN A 265 -8.54 -3.72 -8.03
N ASN A 266 -9.72 -4.17 -7.60
CA ASN A 266 -10.81 -4.51 -8.49
C ASN A 266 -11.47 -3.21 -9.04
N PRO A 267 -11.43 -2.95 -10.36
CA PRO A 267 -11.99 -1.71 -10.93
C PRO A 267 -13.51 -1.59 -10.75
N GLU A 268 -14.24 -2.70 -10.80
CA GLU A 268 -15.68 -2.70 -10.55
C GLU A 268 -15.99 -2.27 -9.10
N PHE A 269 -15.24 -2.82 -8.13
CA PHE A 269 -15.35 -2.43 -6.73
C PHE A 269 -15.04 -0.95 -6.54
N GLN A 270 -13.92 -0.46 -7.07
CA GLN A 270 -13.54 0.96 -6.97
C GLN A 270 -14.60 1.88 -7.59
N ASN A 271 -15.15 1.53 -8.76
CA ASN A 271 -16.21 2.30 -9.41
C ASN A 271 -17.50 2.33 -8.58
N ARG A 272 -17.93 1.17 -8.05
CA ARG A 272 -19.12 1.09 -7.18
C ARG A 272 -18.91 1.85 -5.87
N LEU A 273 -17.73 1.73 -5.27
CA LEU A 273 -17.32 2.44 -4.06
C LEU A 273 -17.37 3.96 -4.30
N GLN A 274 -16.75 4.44 -5.37
CA GLN A 274 -16.75 5.86 -5.73
C GLN A 274 -18.17 6.40 -5.91
N ALA A 275 -19.02 5.67 -6.64
CA ALA A 275 -20.40 6.08 -6.89
C ALA A 275 -21.22 6.13 -5.59
N MET A 276 -21.07 5.12 -4.71
CA MET A 276 -21.69 5.09 -3.39
C MET A 276 -21.22 6.25 -2.51
N CYS A 277 -19.90 6.45 -2.41
CA CYS A 277 -19.30 7.51 -1.63
C CYS A 277 -19.73 8.90 -2.11
N SER A 278 -19.89 9.10 -3.44
CA SER A 278 -20.45 10.33 -4.01
C SER A 278 -21.87 10.60 -3.51
N ARG A 279 -22.76 9.59 -3.53
CA ARG A 279 -24.14 9.73 -3.00
C ARG A 279 -24.17 10.05 -1.51
N LEU A 280 -23.27 9.44 -0.74
CA LEU A 280 -23.16 9.65 0.71
C LEU A 280 -22.41 10.92 1.09
N LYS A 281 -21.75 11.59 0.14
CA LYS A 281 -20.81 12.69 0.38
C LYS A 281 -19.69 12.29 1.36
N ILE A 282 -19.16 11.08 1.17
CA ILE A 282 -18.04 10.50 1.93
C ILE A 282 -16.81 10.47 1.01
N ASN A 283 -15.62 10.72 1.56
CA ASN A 283 -14.39 10.49 0.81
C ASN A 283 -14.15 8.96 0.68
N PRO A 284 -14.08 8.40 -0.55
CA PRO A 284 -13.85 6.98 -0.77
C PRO A 284 -12.53 6.47 -0.17
N GLU A 285 -11.48 7.30 -0.14
CA GLU A 285 -10.22 6.94 0.50
C GLU A 285 -10.38 6.74 2.01
N HIS A 286 -11.20 7.57 2.66
CA HIS A 286 -11.46 7.42 4.09
C HIS A 286 -12.22 6.14 4.41
N LEU A 287 -13.20 5.78 3.58
CA LEU A 287 -13.95 4.55 3.78
C LEU A 287 -13.09 3.30 3.51
N LYS A 288 -12.17 3.35 2.55
CA LYS A 288 -11.19 2.26 2.34
C LYS A 288 -10.30 2.07 3.56
N VAL A 289 -9.83 3.14 4.20
CA VAL A 289 -9.06 3.04 5.45
C VAL A 289 -9.86 2.31 6.52
N VAL A 290 -11.13 2.65 6.70
CA VAL A 290 -12.00 1.96 7.66
C VAL A 290 -12.20 0.49 7.28
N MET A 291 -12.53 0.17 6.03
CA MET A 291 -12.68 -1.22 5.59
C MET A 291 -11.39 -2.03 5.77
N HIS A 292 -10.24 -1.39 5.54
CA HIS A 292 -8.94 -2.00 5.72
C HIS A 292 -8.68 -2.29 7.20
N LYS A 293 -9.02 -1.35 8.09
CA LYS A 293 -8.90 -1.56 9.53
C LYS A 293 -9.82 -2.65 10.06
N GLU A 294 -11.05 -2.70 9.56
CA GLU A 294 -12.09 -3.63 10.02
C GLU A 294 -11.84 -5.06 9.51
N SER A 295 -11.46 -5.21 8.24
CA SER A 295 -11.46 -6.52 7.58
C SER A 295 -10.22 -6.80 6.74
N GLY A 296 -9.29 -5.86 6.65
CA GLY A 296 -8.26 -5.88 5.61
C GLY A 296 -8.88 -5.79 4.21
N ILE A 297 -10.08 -5.22 4.07
CA ILE A 297 -10.90 -5.20 2.83
C ILE A 297 -11.34 -6.59 2.35
N ASN A 298 -11.27 -7.59 3.23
CA ASN A 298 -11.74 -8.93 2.93
C ASN A 298 -13.25 -9.04 3.17
N PRO A 299 -14.09 -9.23 2.13
CA PRO A 299 -15.54 -9.40 2.30
C PRO A 299 -15.90 -10.68 3.08
N GLN A 300 -14.97 -11.62 3.22
CA GLN A 300 -15.15 -12.86 3.97
C GLN A 300 -14.45 -12.83 5.34
N ALA A 301 -14.03 -11.66 5.83
CA ALA A 301 -13.57 -11.53 7.20
C ALA A 301 -14.72 -11.87 8.16
N HIS A 302 -14.49 -12.82 9.07
CA HIS A 302 -15.46 -13.25 10.08
C HIS A 302 -14.79 -13.37 11.44
N ASN A 303 -15.27 -12.60 12.41
CA ASN A 303 -14.82 -12.66 13.79
C ASN A 303 -15.60 -13.73 14.56
N ARG A 304 -14.93 -14.83 14.94
CA ARG A 304 -15.55 -15.97 15.62
C ARG A 304 -16.13 -15.65 16.99
N ASN A 305 -15.65 -14.60 17.65
CA ASN A 305 -16.10 -14.24 19.00
C ASN A 305 -17.35 -13.35 18.97
N SER A 306 -17.42 -12.40 18.02
CA SER A 306 -18.51 -11.43 17.94
C SER A 306 -19.54 -11.73 16.84
N GLY A 307 -19.20 -12.59 15.87
CA GLY A 307 -19.98 -12.83 14.65
C GLY A 307 -19.88 -11.70 13.63
N ALA A 308 -19.00 -10.71 13.84
CA ALA A 308 -18.84 -9.59 12.92
C ALA A 308 -18.31 -10.07 11.56
N THR A 309 -18.92 -9.60 10.47
CA THR A 309 -18.67 -10.14 9.12
C THR A 309 -18.55 -9.07 8.05
N GLY A 310 -17.68 -9.27 7.05
CA GLY A 310 -17.63 -8.44 5.85
C GLY A 310 -16.77 -7.19 5.96
N LEU A 311 -16.84 -6.36 4.92
CA LEU A 311 -15.94 -5.22 4.66
C LEU A 311 -15.80 -4.25 5.84
N ILE A 312 -16.90 -3.99 6.55
CA ILE A 312 -16.95 -3.11 7.73
C ILE A 312 -17.30 -3.85 9.02
N GLN A 313 -17.11 -5.18 9.03
CA GLN A 313 -17.42 -6.04 10.18
C GLN A 313 -18.83 -5.85 10.74
N PHE A 314 -19.84 -6.04 9.88
CA PHE A 314 -21.25 -5.99 10.25
C PHE A 314 -21.56 -6.94 11.40
N MET A 315 -22.00 -6.37 12.53
CA MET A 315 -22.49 -7.16 13.66
C MET A 315 -23.80 -7.89 13.31
N PRO A 316 -24.08 -9.08 13.88
CA PRO A 316 -25.29 -9.84 13.57
C PRO A 316 -26.61 -9.06 13.71
N LYS A 317 -26.72 -8.21 14.74
CA LYS A 317 -27.89 -7.34 14.95
C LYS A 317 -28.01 -6.27 13.85
N THR A 318 -26.90 -5.66 13.46
CA THR A 318 -26.83 -4.66 12.39
C THR A 318 -27.22 -5.28 11.05
N ALA A 319 -26.66 -6.44 10.70
CA ALA A 319 -27.00 -7.15 9.47
C ALA A 319 -28.52 -7.41 9.36
N ARG A 320 -29.16 -7.86 10.44
CA ARG A 320 -30.62 -8.04 10.50
C ARG A 320 -31.38 -6.72 10.31
N GLY A 321 -30.93 -5.65 10.96
CA GLY A 321 -31.53 -4.32 10.82
C GLY A 321 -31.45 -3.77 9.39
N LEU A 322 -30.44 -4.18 8.61
CA LEU A 322 -30.28 -3.83 7.20
C LEU A 322 -31.02 -4.78 6.23
N GLY A 323 -31.76 -5.75 6.76
CA GLY A 323 -32.54 -6.71 5.98
C GLY A 323 -31.73 -7.89 5.43
N THR A 324 -30.62 -8.27 6.08
CA THR A 324 -29.77 -9.40 5.68
C THR A 324 -29.29 -10.20 6.89
N THR A 325 -28.38 -11.15 6.70
CA THR A 325 -27.69 -11.91 7.76
C THR A 325 -26.19 -11.87 7.56
N VAL A 326 -25.44 -12.17 8.63
CA VAL A 326 -23.98 -12.30 8.53
C VAL A 326 -23.57 -13.44 7.60
N ASP A 327 -24.33 -14.53 7.54
CA ASP A 327 -24.09 -15.63 6.59
C ASP A 327 -24.32 -15.19 5.14
N ALA A 328 -25.37 -14.41 4.88
CA ALA A 328 -25.61 -13.87 3.55
C ALA A 328 -24.50 -12.88 3.15
N LEU A 329 -24.08 -12.00 4.06
CA LEU A 329 -22.95 -11.08 3.85
C LEU A 329 -21.65 -11.84 3.56
N TYR A 330 -21.35 -12.89 4.32
CA TYR A 330 -20.15 -13.73 4.12
C TYR A 330 -20.08 -14.32 2.69
N ASN A 331 -21.23 -14.66 2.12
CA ASN A 331 -21.34 -15.25 0.78
C ASN A 331 -21.44 -14.19 -0.34
N MET A 332 -21.48 -12.90 -0.01
CA MET A 332 -21.50 -11.82 -1.00
C MET A 332 -20.09 -11.44 -1.47
N SER A 333 -19.99 -11.01 -2.72
CA SER A 333 -18.81 -10.30 -3.21
C SER A 333 -18.64 -8.95 -2.50
N ALA A 334 -17.44 -8.38 -2.57
CA ALA A 334 -17.19 -7.04 -2.03
C ALA A 334 -18.12 -6.00 -2.66
N SER A 335 -18.31 -6.04 -3.99
CA SER A 335 -19.23 -5.16 -4.73
C SER A 335 -20.67 -5.27 -4.21
N GLN A 336 -21.15 -6.48 -3.91
CA GLN A 336 -22.50 -6.72 -3.37
C GLN A 336 -22.62 -6.17 -1.94
N GLN A 337 -21.60 -6.35 -1.11
CA GLN A 337 -21.60 -5.79 0.25
C GLN A 337 -21.68 -4.26 0.27
N LEU A 338 -21.19 -3.56 -0.77
CA LEU A 338 -21.30 -2.10 -0.84
C LEU A 338 -22.75 -1.59 -0.75
N GLU A 339 -23.75 -2.36 -1.20
CA GLU A 339 -25.15 -1.98 -1.04
C GLU A 339 -25.58 -1.91 0.43
N TYR A 340 -25.01 -2.77 1.28
CA TYR A 340 -25.24 -2.78 2.72
C TYR A 340 -24.37 -1.76 3.44
N VAL A 341 -23.15 -1.51 2.94
CA VAL A 341 -22.31 -0.40 3.42
C VAL A 341 -23.02 0.92 3.17
N GLU A 342 -23.66 1.09 2.01
CA GLU A 342 -24.43 2.29 1.69
C GLU A 342 -25.61 2.48 2.63
N LYS A 343 -26.44 1.44 2.82
CA LYS A 343 -27.57 1.48 3.76
C LYS A 343 -27.10 1.81 5.18
N TYR A 344 -25.96 1.26 5.58
CA TYR A 344 -25.38 1.49 6.89
C TYR A 344 -24.96 2.96 7.10
N TYR A 345 -24.28 3.55 6.12
CA TYR A 345 -23.79 4.93 6.22
C TYR A 345 -24.80 6.01 5.80
N SER A 346 -25.91 5.63 5.15
CA SER A 346 -26.96 6.55 4.68
C SER A 346 -27.46 7.56 5.73
N PRO A 347 -27.70 7.18 7.02
CA PRO A 347 -28.13 8.13 8.05
C PRO A 347 -27.13 9.26 8.35
N TYR A 348 -25.88 9.08 7.94
CA TYR A 348 -24.76 9.99 8.18
C TYR A 348 -24.33 10.75 6.93
N ALA A 349 -25.07 10.65 5.82
CA ALA A 349 -24.71 11.31 4.58
C ALA A 349 -24.43 12.81 4.77
N GLY A 350 -23.27 13.26 4.32
CA GLY A 350 -22.78 14.65 4.48
C GLY A 350 -22.31 15.05 5.89
N LYS A 351 -22.21 14.10 6.84
CA LYS A 351 -21.76 14.37 8.21
C LYS A 351 -20.38 13.78 8.53
N LEU A 352 -19.85 12.89 7.68
CA LEU A 352 -18.60 12.15 7.94
C LEU A 352 -17.47 12.73 7.09
N ASN A 353 -16.56 13.47 7.72
CA ASN A 353 -15.53 14.23 7.01
C ASN A 353 -14.11 13.66 7.20
N SER A 354 -13.95 12.64 8.06
CA SER A 354 -12.68 12.00 8.37
C SER A 354 -12.82 10.48 8.53
N PRO A 355 -11.74 9.68 8.46
CA PRO A 355 -11.79 8.26 8.81
C PRO A 355 -12.21 8.02 10.26
N ALA A 356 -11.86 8.93 11.17
CA ALA A 356 -12.35 8.89 12.55
C ALA A 356 -13.87 9.05 12.61
N ASP A 357 -14.49 9.96 11.85
CA ASP A 357 -15.95 10.07 11.82
C ASP A 357 -16.62 8.77 11.30
N LEU A 358 -16.03 8.16 10.26
CA LEU A 358 -16.52 6.89 9.70
C LEU A 358 -16.41 5.73 10.68
N TYR A 359 -15.34 5.69 11.47
CA TYR A 359 -15.16 4.71 12.53
C TYR A 359 -16.07 5.01 13.74
N LEU A 360 -16.28 6.28 14.08
CA LEU A 360 -17.20 6.67 15.14
C LEU A 360 -18.65 6.36 14.79
N ALA A 361 -19.03 6.36 13.51
CA ALA A 361 -20.36 5.91 13.08
C ALA A 361 -20.64 4.44 13.42
N THR A 362 -19.62 3.59 13.53
CA THR A 362 -19.74 2.20 13.98
C THR A 362 -19.54 2.05 15.47
N PHE A 363 -18.58 2.79 16.03
CA PHE A 363 -18.17 2.63 17.42
C PHE A 363 -19.06 3.42 18.40
N TYR A 364 -19.23 4.72 18.17
CA TYR A 364 -19.92 5.61 19.09
C TYR A 364 -20.47 6.87 18.38
N PRO A 365 -21.62 6.78 17.69
CA PRO A 365 -22.10 7.83 16.79
C PRO A 365 -22.29 9.20 17.44
N TYR A 366 -22.56 9.24 18.75
CA TYR A 366 -22.71 10.49 19.50
C TYR A 366 -21.43 11.37 19.47
N ALA A 367 -20.27 10.75 19.27
CA ALA A 367 -18.98 11.45 19.23
C ALA A 367 -18.70 12.12 17.86
N ILE A 368 -19.48 11.84 16.82
CA ILE A 368 -19.30 12.47 15.50
C ILE A 368 -19.49 13.98 15.60
N GLY A 369 -18.53 14.74 15.08
CA GLY A 369 -18.52 16.20 15.12
C GLY A 369 -18.23 16.82 16.49
N LYS A 370 -17.87 16.02 17.51
CA LYS A 370 -17.35 16.53 18.79
C LYS A 370 -15.90 16.99 18.64
N SER A 371 -15.40 17.75 19.63
CA SER A 371 -14.01 18.21 19.65
C SER A 371 -13.04 17.02 19.77
N SER A 372 -11.81 17.20 19.30
CA SER A 372 -10.73 16.20 19.39
C SER A 372 -10.50 15.69 20.82
N ASP A 373 -10.75 16.53 21.82
CA ASP A 373 -10.53 16.23 23.23
C ASP A 373 -11.74 15.59 23.92
N PHE A 374 -12.88 15.47 23.21
CA PHE A 374 -14.06 14.80 23.73
C PHE A 374 -13.74 13.34 24.06
N VAL A 375 -14.01 12.94 25.30
CA VAL A 375 -13.81 11.57 25.77
C VAL A 375 -15.11 10.79 25.56
N VAL A 376 -15.04 9.70 24.80
CA VAL A 376 -16.20 8.84 24.50
C VAL A 376 -16.82 8.31 25.80
N GLY A 377 -18.14 8.47 25.95
CA GLY A 377 -18.91 8.04 27.12
C GLY A 377 -18.92 9.04 28.29
N SER A 378 -18.15 10.14 28.20
CA SER A 378 -18.07 11.13 29.28
C SER A 378 -19.36 11.92 29.51
N GLU A 379 -20.24 11.99 28.51
CA GLU A 379 -21.58 12.56 28.63
C GLU A 379 -22.52 11.70 29.47
N ILE A 380 -22.19 10.41 29.65
CA ILE A 380 -22.91 9.50 30.56
C ILE A 380 -22.27 9.59 31.93
N SER A 381 -20.98 9.25 32.03
CA SER A 381 -20.17 9.44 33.25
C SER A 381 -18.68 9.18 32.97
N LEU A 382 -17.79 9.65 33.86
CA LEU A 382 -16.37 9.29 33.81
C LEU A 382 -16.11 7.79 34.05
N ALA A 383 -16.99 7.11 34.80
CA ALA A 383 -16.88 5.67 35.01
C ALA A 383 -17.14 4.91 33.70
N GLU A 384 -18.18 5.31 32.96
CA GLU A 384 -18.51 4.75 31.66
C GLU A 384 -17.39 4.99 30.64
N ALA A 385 -16.87 6.22 30.56
CA ALA A 385 -15.74 6.55 29.67
C ALA A 385 -14.50 5.68 29.92
N ARG A 386 -14.18 5.41 31.19
CA ARG A 386 -13.07 4.52 31.57
C ARG A 386 -13.36 3.07 31.26
N GLU A 387 -14.59 2.61 31.44
CA GLU A 387 -15.00 1.26 31.11
C GLU A 387 -14.94 1.00 29.60
N ILE A 388 -15.43 1.94 28.78
CA ILE A 388 -15.29 1.89 27.31
C ILE A 388 -13.81 1.79 26.92
N ALA A 389 -12.94 2.59 27.54
CA ALA A 389 -11.49 2.51 27.29
C ALA A 389 -10.90 1.15 27.69
N ARG A 390 -11.31 0.59 28.84
CA ARG A 390 -10.86 -0.72 29.35
C ARG A 390 -11.29 -1.87 28.43
N GLN A 391 -12.50 -1.80 27.86
CA GLN A 391 -13.01 -2.80 26.92
C GLN A 391 -12.36 -2.70 25.53
N ASN A 392 -11.79 -1.53 25.19
CA ASN A 392 -11.21 -1.27 23.89
C ASN A 392 -9.72 -0.87 24.00
N PRO A 393 -8.86 -1.72 24.59
CA PRO A 393 -7.45 -1.39 24.84
C PRO A 393 -6.68 -1.09 23.54
N GLY A 394 -7.11 -1.69 22.43
CA GLY A 394 -6.54 -1.44 21.10
C GLY A 394 -6.72 0.00 20.62
N ILE A 395 -7.79 0.69 21.01
CA ILE A 395 -8.02 2.11 20.70
C ILE A 395 -7.50 2.98 21.84
N ALA A 396 -7.66 2.54 23.09
CA ALA A 396 -7.23 3.28 24.27
C ALA A 396 -5.73 3.57 24.30
N LYS A 397 -4.88 2.69 23.73
CA LYS A 397 -3.44 2.94 23.59
C LYS A 397 -3.08 4.17 22.75
N PHE A 398 -4.05 4.77 22.04
CA PHE A 398 -3.90 5.98 21.24
C PHE A 398 -4.43 7.24 21.93
N SER A 399 -4.98 7.11 23.14
CA SER A 399 -5.45 8.23 23.94
C SER A 399 -4.45 8.54 25.05
N ASN A 400 -3.99 9.78 25.09
CA ASN A 400 -3.16 10.28 26.21
C ASN A 400 -4.01 10.79 27.39
N ASN A 401 -5.35 10.70 27.29
CA ASN A 401 -6.26 11.20 28.32
C ASN A 401 -6.52 10.11 29.38
N PRO A 402 -6.23 10.34 30.67
CA PRO A 402 -6.41 9.34 31.72
C PRO A 402 -7.88 8.98 31.99
N ASN A 403 -8.83 9.73 31.42
CA ASN A 403 -10.25 9.50 31.61
C ASN A 403 -10.88 8.61 30.54
N GLY A 404 -10.16 8.27 29.46
CA GLY A 404 -10.65 7.32 28.45
C GLY A 404 -10.19 7.65 27.04
N ILE A 405 -10.93 7.13 26.06
CA ILE A 405 -10.62 7.30 24.62
C ILE A 405 -11.12 8.67 24.15
N THR A 406 -10.22 9.52 23.64
CA THR A 406 -10.61 10.77 22.99
C THR A 406 -11.01 10.58 21.53
N VAL A 407 -11.76 11.52 20.95
CA VAL A 407 -12.00 11.55 19.49
C VAL A 407 -10.69 11.57 18.71
N ALA A 408 -9.67 12.29 19.19
CA ALA A 408 -8.35 12.30 18.58
C ALA A 408 -7.69 10.91 18.52
N ALA A 409 -7.95 10.04 19.49
CA ALA A 409 -7.40 8.68 19.50
C ALA A 409 -7.86 7.86 18.30
N PHE A 410 -9.07 8.09 17.80
CA PHE A 410 -9.59 7.42 16.61
C PHE A 410 -8.84 7.81 15.35
N ASN A 411 -8.41 9.07 15.23
CA ASN A 411 -7.57 9.49 14.10
C ASN A 411 -6.28 8.68 14.07
N ASN A 412 -5.64 8.42 15.21
CA ASN A 412 -4.42 7.62 15.22
C ASN A 412 -4.71 6.12 15.06
N TYR A 413 -5.81 5.64 15.63
CA TYR A 413 -6.18 4.22 15.60
C TYR A 413 -6.51 3.70 14.21
N VAL A 414 -7.26 4.46 13.41
CA VAL A 414 -7.71 4.02 12.06
C VAL A 414 -6.57 3.89 11.07
N TYR A 415 -5.42 4.51 11.35
CA TYR A 415 -4.26 4.49 10.48
C TYR A 415 -3.05 3.71 11.03
N ALA A 416 -3.14 3.23 12.27
CA ALA A 416 -2.14 2.37 12.88
C ALA A 416 -2.53 0.91 12.74
#